data_AF-A0A538LR22-F1
#
_entry.id   AF-A0A538LR22-F1
#
_cell.length_a   1.000
_cell.length_b   1.000
_cell.length_c   1.000
_cell.angle_alpha   90.00
_cell.angle_beta   90.00
_cell.angle_gamma   90.00
#
_symmetry.space_group_name_H-M   'P 1'
#
loop_
_entity.id
_entity.type
_entity.pdbx_description
1 polymer ?
#
loop_
_entity_poly.entity_id
_entity_poly.type
_entity_poly.pdbx_seq_one_letter_code
_entity_poly.pdbx_strand_id
1 'polypeptide(L)'
;MREKVEASGLQRAFIIWGYELTGRKWEDKVSLIVQLAQLRGHEIVFIDNTSRSAGIQDERGVEFARAVEFLQEACRNPGLTLIIDVHHKKGRDSIENKTRGGTGVQGAVDINLEIERVGGTRKRKRTAFGRVRATHWVKTIELSEDGHEYELVDAEDADEVDADTQKRFHDAEALRRLGGPVTWQSFAAEVDVKTASTARNRLNTLVDEGLAVKHKGSGPDPDRWEATAVKGVGRNGRPAALHTPASLVVRAKTGFPGTAQAHDLLSREIDES
;
A
#
# COMPACT_ATOMS: atom_id res chain seq x y z
N MET A 1 -9.98 14.34 -20.98
CA MET A 1 -9.01 13.49 -20.23
C MET A 1 -7.94 14.34 -19.58
N ARG A 2 -7.15 15.12 -20.33
CA ARG A 2 -6.22 16.12 -19.75
C ARG A 2 -6.90 17.09 -18.79
N GLU A 3 -8.08 17.61 -19.14
CA GLU A 3 -8.88 18.47 -18.25
C GLU A 3 -9.25 17.80 -16.92
N LYS A 4 -9.45 16.47 -16.91
CA LYS A 4 -9.73 15.71 -15.67
C LYS A 4 -8.48 15.54 -14.83
N VAL A 5 -7.32 15.31 -15.44
CA VAL A 5 -6.01 15.24 -14.75
C VAL A 5 -5.67 16.59 -14.12
N GLU A 6 -5.95 17.67 -14.84
CA GLU A 6 -5.75 19.03 -14.37
C GLU A 6 -6.68 19.38 -13.21
N ALA A 7 -7.97 19.08 -13.33
CA ALA A 7 -8.95 19.31 -12.26
C ALA A 7 -8.73 18.44 -11.01
N SER A 8 -8.04 17.30 -11.14
CA SER A 8 -7.76 16.38 -10.03
C SER A 8 -6.40 16.60 -9.36
N GLY A 9 -5.61 17.58 -9.81
CA GLY A 9 -4.28 17.84 -9.23
C GLY A 9 -3.23 16.76 -9.52
N LEU A 10 -3.48 15.90 -10.51
CA LEU A 10 -2.60 14.76 -10.85
C LEU A 10 -1.53 15.12 -11.89
N GLN A 11 -1.21 16.41 -12.08
CA GLN A 11 -0.27 16.85 -13.12
C GLN A 11 1.16 16.34 -12.89
N ARG A 12 1.51 16.00 -11.64
CA ARG A 12 2.81 15.45 -11.27
C ARG A 12 2.84 13.92 -11.25
N ALA A 13 1.70 13.26 -11.47
CA ALA A 13 1.63 11.81 -11.53
C ALA A 13 2.13 11.29 -12.88
N PHE A 14 2.80 10.14 -12.86
CA PHE A 14 3.01 9.38 -14.09
C PHE A 14 1.80 8.48 -14.34
N ILE A 15 1.04 8.80 -15.38
CA ILE A 15 -0.20 8.10 -15.71
C ILE A 15 0.05 7.17 -16.88
N ILE A 16 -0.25 5.89 -16.67
CA ILE A 16 -0.37 4.89 -17.74
C ILE A 16 -1.85 4.73 -18.02
N TRP A 17 -2.28 5.06 -19.23
CA TRP A 17 -3.66 4.97 -19.63
C TRP A 17 -4.03 3.53 -19.99
N GLY A 18 -5.25 3.11 -19.64
CA GLY A 18 -5.70 1.73 -19.90
C GLY A 18 -5.59 1.31 -21.37
N TYR A 19 -5.73 2.24 -22.32
CA TYR A 19 -5.59 1.93 -23.73
C TYR A 19 -4.14 1.56 -24.12
N GLU A 20 -3.13 2.09 -23.42
CA GLU A 20 -1.70 1.77 -23.64
C GLU A 20 -1.36 0.35 -23.18
N LEU A 21 -2.23 -0.22 -22.34
CA LEU A 21 -2.11 -1.57 -21.82
C LEU A 21 -3.02 -2.57 -22.56
N THR A 22 -3.71 -2.16 -23.62
CA THR A 22 -4.61 -3.03 -24.39
C THR A 22 -3.83 -4.20 -25.00
N GLY A 23 -4.43 -5.39 -25.04
CA GLY A 23 -3.82 -6.59 -25.62
C GLY A 23 -2.80 -7.29 -24.72
N ARG A 24 -2.33 -6.65 -23.64
CA ARG A 24 -1.44 -7.28 -22.66
C ARG A 24 -2.21 -8.13 -21.65
N LYS A 25 -1.63 -9.26 -21.24
CA LYS A 25 -2.15 -10.07 -20.13
C LYS A 25 -1.97 -9.33 -18.82
N TRP A 26 -2.73 -9.71 -17.78
CA TRP A 26 -2.68 -9.04 -16.48
C TRP A 26 -1.27 -9.08 -15.89
N GLU A 27 -0.60 -10.22 -15.97
CA GLU A 27 0.75 -10.44 -15.47
C GLU A 27 1.77 -9.52 -16.13
N ASP A 28 1.64 -9.34 -17.46
CA ASP A 28 2.51 -8.45 -18.24
C ASP A 28 2.27 -6.98 -17.87
N LYS A 29 1.00 -6.59 -17.66
CA LYS A 29 0.64 -5.24 -17.20
C LYS A 29 1.26 -4.94 -15.85
N VAL A 30 1.08 -5.83 -14.88
CA VAL A 30 1.62 -5.67 -13.52
C VAL A 30 3.14 -5.60 -13.55
N SER A 31 3.80 -6.49 -14.28
CA SER A 31 5.27 -6.48 -14.44
C SER A 31 5.76 -5.15 -15.00
N LEU A 32 5.12 -4.64 -16.06
CA LEU A 32 5.46 -3.34 -16.65
C LEU A 32 5.25 -2.19 -15.66
N ILE A 33 4.11 -2.15 -14.96
CA ILE A 33 3.79 -1.09 -13.99
C ILE A 33 4.83 -1.06 -12.86
N VAL A 34 5.16 -2.21 -12.28
CA VAL A 34 6.14 -2.31 -11.18
C VAL A 34 7.53 -1.90 -11.66
N GLN A 35 7.97 -2.37 -12.83
CA GLN A 35 9.28 -2.01 -13.38
C GLN A 35 9.38 -0.51 -13.65
N LEU A 36 8.34 0.10 -14.24
CA LEU A 36 8.30 1.54 -14.49
C LEU A 36 8.31 2.35 -13.18
N ALA A 37 7.59 1.88 -12.16
CA ALA A 37 7.60 2.50 -10.84
C ALA A 37 9.00 2.47 -10.22
N GLN A 38 9.68 1.32 -10.25
CA GLN A 38 11.06 1.19 -9.74
C GLN A 38 12.06 2.06 -10.53
N LEU A 39 12.02 1.98 -11.87
CA LEU A 39 12.95 2.71 -12.74
C LEU A 39 12.87 4.23 -12.52
N ARG A 40 11.68 4.74 -12.18
CA ARG A 40 11.43 6.16 -11.98
C ARG A 40 11.45 6.60 -10.53
N GLY A 41 11.70 5.68 -9.59
CA GLY A 41 11.72 5.97 -8.16
C GLY A 41 10.36 6.39 -7.60
N HIS A 42 9.28 5.84 -8.14
CA HIS A 42 7.95 6.00 -7.56
C HIS A 42 7.78 5.06 -6.36
N GLU A 43 7.12 5.54 -5.31
CA GLU A 43 6.86 4.76 -4.08
C GLU A 43 5.42 4.23 -4.03
N ILE A 44 4.53 4.78 -4.85
CA ILE A 44 3.09 4.48 -4.86
C ILE A 44 2.66 4.01 -6.25
N VAL A 45 1.93 2.91 -6.29
CA VAL A 45 1.21 2.42 -7.47
C VAL A 45 -0.28 2.53 -7.18
N PHE A 46 -1.00 3.26 -8.03
CA PHE A 46 -2.46 3.43 -7.95
C PHE A 46 -3.14 2.88 -9.20
N ILE A 47 -4.15 2.02 -9.03
CA ILE A 47 -4.90 1.41 -10.14
C ILE A 47 -6.39 1.80 -10.07
N ASP A 48 -6.86 2.54 -11.08
CA ASP A 48 -8.27 2.97 -11.26
C ASP A 48 -8.83 2.45 -12.61
N ASN A 49 -9.77 1.50 -12.65
CA ASN A 49 -10.16 0.61 -11.56
C ASN A 49 -9.60 -0.79 -11.80
N THR A 50 -9.31 -1.51 -10.72
CA THR A 50 -8.49 -2.73 -10.80
C THR A 50 -9.17 -3.84 -11.58
N SER A 51 -10.50 -3.98 -11.46
CA SER A 51 -11.26 -5.01 -12.17
C SER A 51 -11.21 -4.84 -13.68
N ARG A 52 -11.40 -3.62 -14.21
CA ARG A 52 -11.30 -3.36 -15.65
C ARG A 52 -9.88 -3.51 -16.15
N SER A 53 -8.90 -3.05 -15.37
CA SER A 53 -7.48 -3.17 -15.73
C SER A 53 -7.04 -4.63 -15.87
N ALA A 54 -7.55 -5.49 -14.99
CA ALA A 54 -7.35 -6.94 -15.01
C ALA A 54 -8.23 -7.68 -16.03
N GLY A 55 -9.20 -7.00 -16.67
CA GLY A 55 -10.13 -7.64 -17.60
C GLY A 55 -11.18 -8.54 -16.93
N ILE A 56 -11.45 -8.33 -15.65
CA ILE A 56 -12.33 -9.18 -14.84
C ILE A 56 -13.75 -8.60 -14.82
N GLN A 57 -14.72 -9.42 -15.24
CA GLN A 57 -16.14 -9.04 -15.28
C GLN A 57 -16.89 -9.43 -14.01
N ASP A 58 -16.59 -10.62 -13.46
CA ASP A 58 -17.15 -11.06 -12.19
C ASP A 58 -16.22 -10.71 -11.03
N GLU A 59 -16.43 -9.52 -10.49
CA GLU A 59 -15.68 -9.04 -9.33
C GLU A 59 -15.98 -9.85 -8.07
N ARG A 60 -17.02 -10.72 -8.01
CA ARG A 60 -17.30 -11.57 -6.85
C ARG A 60 -16.53 -12.89 -6.85
N GLY A 61 -15.88 -13.21 -7.97
CA GLY A 61 -15.14 -14.45 -8.15
C GLY A 61 -13.77 -14.44 -7.48
N VAL A 62 -13.24 -15.64 -7.27
CA VAL A 62 -11.87 -15.86 -6.76
C VAL A 62 -10.82 -15.25 -7.68
N GLU A 63 -11.13 -15.10 -8.98
CA GLU A 63 -10.25 -14.49 -9.97
C GLU A 63 -9.85 -13.06 -9.63
N PHE A 64 -10.79 -12.26 -9.11
CA PHE A 64 -10.49 -10.88 -8.75
C PHE A 64 -9.55 -10.81 -7.54
N ALA A 65 -9.82 -11.62 -6.51
CA ALA A 65 -8.94 -11.73 -5.35
C ALA A 65 -7.52 -12.18 -5.75
N ARG A 66 -7.39 -13.20 -6.62
CA ARG A 66 -6.09 -13.67 -7.13
C ARG A 66 -5.35 -12.61 -7.93
N ALA A 67 -6.06 -11.83 -8.74
CA ALA A 67 -5.45 -10.72 -9.49
C ALA A 67 -4.90 -9.64 -8.56
N VAL A 68 -5.61 -9.34 -7.47
CA VAL A 68 -5.17 -8.41 -6.42
C VAL A 68 -3.99 -8.99 -5.64
N GLU A 69 -4.03 -10.27 -5.23
CA GLU A 69 -2.92 -10.94 -4.54
C GLU A 69 -1.63 -10.92 -5.38
N PHE A 70 -1.74 -11.21 -6.68
CA PHE A 70 -0.61 -11.15 -7.60
C PHE A 70 0.01 -9.73 -7.66
N LEU A 71 -0.84 -8.71 -7.76
CA LEU A 71 -0.39 -7.31 -7.76
C LEU A 71 0.22 -6.90 -6.41
N GLN A 72 -0.37 -7.34 -5.29
CA GLN A 72 0.18 -7.11 -3.95
C GLN A 72 1.58 -7.73 -3.82
N GLU A 73 1.76 -8.97 -4.25
CA GLU A 73 3.06 -9.67 -4.19
C GLU A 73 4.10 -8.98 -5.07
N ALA A 74 3.71 -8.56 -6.29
CA ALA A 74 4.59 -7.84 -7.21
C ALA A 74 5.04 -6.48 -6.64
N CYS A 75 4.17 -5.75 -5.94
CA CYS A 75 4.52 -4.49 -5.28
C CYS A 75 5.31 -4.66 -3.97
N ARG A 76 5.15 -5.81 -3.28
CA ARG A 76 5.79 -6.05 -1.99
C ARG A 76 7.31 -6.13 -2.07
N ASN A 77 7.84 -6.89 -3.03
CA ASN A 77 9.28 -7.08 -3.21
C ASN A 77 10.07 -5.77 -3.39
N PRO A 78 9.61 -4.82 -4.23
CA PRO A 78 10.26 -3.53 -4.39
C PRO A 78 9.94 -2.52 -3.28
N GLY A 79 9.08 -2.86 -2.31
CA GLY A 79 8.65 -1.94 -1.26
C GLY A 79 7.69 -0.85 -1.74
N LEU A 80 6.90 -1.11 -2.79
CA LEU A 80 5.92 -0.18 -3.32
C LEU A 80 4.64 -0.22 -2.50
N THR A 81 4.07 0.95 -2.22
CA THR A 81 2.72 1.08 -1.67
C THR A 81 1.69 0.88 -2.79
N LEU A 82 0.85 -0.14 -2.65
CA LEU A 82 -0.23 -0.42 -3.58
C LEU A 82 -1.54 0.20 -3.07
N ILE A 83 -2.20 0.98 -3.93
CA ILE A 83 -3.55 1.48 -3.72
C ILE A 83 -4.40 1.02 -4.91
N ILE A 84 -5.52 0.37 -4.62
CA ILE A 84 -6.47 -0.07 -5.64
C ILE A 84 -7.83 0.58 -5.42
N ASP A 85 -8.47 1.03 -6.50
CA ASP A 85 -9.86 1.45 -6.46
C ASP A 85 -10.79 0.30 -6.82
N VAL A 86 -11.82 0.12 -5.98
CA VAL A 86 -12.85 -0.92 -6.14
C VAL A 86 -14.21 -0.32 -5.83
N HIS A 87 -15.07 -0.27 -6.84
CA HIS A 87 -16.42 0.28 -6.69
C HIS A 87 -17.34 -0.66 -5.90
N HIS A 88 -18.28 -0.10 -5.14
CA HIS A 88 -19.35 -0.88 -4.52
C HIS A 88 -20.33 -1.45 -5.55
N LYS A 89 -21.01 -2.56 -5.17
CA LYS A 89 -22.17 -3.03 -5.93
C LYS A 89 -23.28 -2.01 -5.75
N LYS A 90 -24.04 -1.72 -6.81
CA LYS A 90 -25.27 -0.92 -6.69
C LYS A 90 -26.30 -1.73 -5.88
N GLY A 91 -26.65 -1.29 -4.68
CA GLY A 91 -27.67 -1.92 -3.81
C GLY A 91 -27.49 -1.59 -2.32
N ARG A 92 -28.54 -1.77 -1.50
CA ARG A 92 -28.42 -1.76 -0.03
C ARG A 92 -27.97 -3.16 0.43
N ASP A 93 -26.78 -3.26 1.00
CA ASP A 93 -26.25 -4.46 1.65
C ASP A 93 -25.52 -4.04 2.94
N SER A 94 -25.16 -4.97 3.82
CA SER A 94 -24.32 -4.65 4.98
C SER A 94 -22.91 -4.24 4.53
N ILE A 95 -22.22 -3.42 5.34
CA ILE A 95 -20.93 -2.81 4.99
C ILE A 95 -19.91 -3.86 4.53
N GLU A 96 -19.81 -4.99 5.24
CA GLU A 96 -18.92 -6.09 4.85
C GLU A 96 -19.23 -6.73 3.48
N ASN A 97 -20.42 -6.51 2.92
CA ASN A 97 -20.90 -7.10 1.67
C ASN A 97 -20.99 -6.10 0.50
N LYS A 98 -20.67 -4.82 0.71
CA LYS A 98 -20.83 -3.76 -0.31
C LYS A 98 -19.72 -3.71 -1.36
N THR A 99 -18.50 -4.14 -1.02
CA THR A 99 -17.38 -4.19 -1.97
C THR A 99 -17.67 -5.23 -3.06
N ARG A 100 -17.57 -4.83 -4.33
CA ARG A 100 -17.52 -5.81 -5.43
C ARG A 100 -16.20 -6.57 -5.29
N GLY A 101 -16.26 -7.87 -5.03
CA GLY A 101 -15.12 -8.57 -4.40
C GLY A 101 -15.55 -9.56 -3.34
N GLY A 102 -16.60 -9.22 -2.59
CA GLY A 102 -16.90 -9.88 -1.33
C GLY A 102 -15.69 -9.90 -0.39
N THR A 103 -15.64 -10.88 0.51
CA THR A 103 -14.56 -11.06 1.46
C THR A 103 -13.21 -11.43 0.83
N GLY A 104 -13.19 -11.85 -0.44
CA GLY A 104 -11.96 -12.26 -1.14
C GLY A 104 -10.99 -11.10 -1.33
N VAL A 105 -11.48 -9.95 -1.80
CA VAL A 105 -10.65 -8.74 -1.95
C VAL A 105 -10.23 -8.20 -0.59
N GLN A 106 -11.14 -8.22 0.40
CA GLN A 106 -10.83 -7.79 1.77
C GLN A 106 -9.70 -8.62 2.39
N GLY A 107 -9.60 -9.91 2.05
CA GLY A 107 -8.52 -10.79 2.47
C GLY A 107 -7.20 -10.55 1.72
N ALA A 108 -7.26 -10.08 0.48
CA ALA A 108 -6.12 -9.82 -0.39
C ALA A 108 -5.42 -8.47 -0.12
N VAL A 109 -6.02 -7.60 0.70
CA VAL A 109 -5.44 -6.29 1.07
C VAL A 109 -5.13 -6.20 2.56
N ASP A 110 -4.17 -5.35 2.92
CA ASP A 110 -3.80 -5.13 4.32
C ASP A 110 -4.76 -4.16 5.03
N ILE A 111 -5.24 -3.14 4.31
CA ILE A 111 -6.16 -2.11 4.79
C ILE A 111 -7.23 -1.90 3.73
N ASN A 112 -8.49 -1.93 4.15
CA ASN A 112 -9.66 -1.54 3.38
C ASN A 112 -10.06 -0.12 3.79
N LEU A 113 -10.18 0.76 2.81
CA LEU A 113 -10.66 2.13 2.98
C LEU A 113 -11.97 2.28 2.23
N GLU A 114 -13.04 2.54 2.95
CA GLU A 114 -14.37 2.76 2.40
C GLU A 114 -14.74 4.22 2.50
N ILE A 115 -15.36 4.77 1.45
CA ILE A 115 -15.85 6.14 1.41
C ILE A 115 -17.32 6.12 0.98
N GLU A 116 -18.21 6.52 1.90
CA GLU A 116 -19.66 6.55 1.67
C GLU A 116 -20.20 7.97 1.73
N ARG A 117 -21.19 8.29 0.88
CA ARG A 117 -21.89 9.57 0.94
C ARG A 117 -22.90 9.59 2.08
N VAL A 118 -22.81 10.62 2.93
CA VAL A 118 -23.75 10.82 4.05
C VAL A 118 -24.96 11.61 3.56
N GLY A 119 -26.02 10.89 3.19
CA GLY A 119 -27.27 11.49 2.69
C GLY A 119 -27.10 12.33 1.42
N GLY A 120 -27.85 13.42 1.26
CA GLY A 120 -27.74 14.35 0.13
C GLY A 120 -26.56 15.32 0.21
N THR A 121 -25.75 15.27 1.27
CA THR A 121 -24.80 16.32 1.62
C THR A 121 -23.45 16.21 0.88
N ARG A 122 -22.57 17.20 1.10
CA ARG A 122 -21.15 17.18 0.70
C ARG A 122 -20.28 16.32 1.62
N LYS A 123 -20.85 15.85 2.75
CA LYS A 123 -20.14 14.99 3.70
C LYS A 123 -19.96 13.58 3.15
N ARG A 124 -18.83 12.97 3.48
CA ARG A 124 -18.49 11.56 3.24
C ARG A 124 -18.00 10.95 4.55
N LYS A 125 -18.53 9.76 4.87
CA LYS A 125 -18.01 8.92 5.94
C LYS A 125 -16.90 8.07 5.37
N ARG A 126 -15.74 8.09 6.01
CA ARG A 126 -14.60 7.23 5.71
C ARG A 126 -14.47 6.19 6.81
N THR A 127 -14.35 4.94 6.42
CA THR A 127 -14.11 3.83 7.34
C THR A 127 -12.85 3.12 6.89
N ALA A 128 -11.89 2.99 7.79
CA ALA A 128 -10.71 2.16 7.59
C ALA A 128 -10.82 0.93 8.48
N PHE A 129 -10.54 -0.24 7.92
CA PHE A 129 -10.42 -1.50 8.65
C PHE A 129 -9.37 -2.37 7.99
N GLY A 130 -8.72 -3.26 8.74
CA GLY A 130 -7.64 -4.06 8.17
C GLY A 130 -7.02 -5.04 9.14
N ARG A 131 -5.87 -5.58 8.75
CA ARG A 131 -5.12 -6.55 9.57
C ARG A 131 -4.50 -5.91 10.81
N VAL A 132 -4.27 -4.60 10.79
CA VAL A 132 -3.65 -3.84 11.87
C VAL A 132 -4.73 -3.04 12.59
N ARG A 133 -4.98 -3.31 13.88
CA ARG A 133 -6.01 -2.61 14.66
C ARG A 133 -5.79 -1.09 14.67
N ALA A 134 -4.55 -0.63 14.63
CA ALA A 134 -4.23 0.79 14.56
C ALA A 134 -4.73 1.50 13.29
N THR A 135 -5.09 0.75 12.25
CA THR A 135 -5.67 1.31 11.03
C THR A 135 -7.19 1.31 11.06
N HIS A 136 -7.82 0.93 12.18
CA HIS A 136 -9.27 0.88 12.32
C HIS A 136 -9.80 2.23 12.76
N TRP A 137 -10.41 3.01 11.88
CA TRP A 137 -10.95 4.30 12.27
C TRP A 137 -12.15 4.68 11.43
N VAL A 138 -12.97 5.57 11.98
CA VAL A 138 -14.10 6.18 11.30
C VAL A 138 -13.92 7.69 11.34
N LYS A 139 -13.96 8.35 10.18
CA LYS A 139 -13.78 9.80 10.06
C LYS A 139 -14.76 10.39 9.07
N THR A 140 -15.33 11.54 9.38
CA THR A 140 -16.14 12.29 8.40
C THR A 140 -15.28 13.36 7.74
N ILE A 141 -15.38 13.42 6.40
CA ILE A 141 -14.84 14.53 5.60
C ILE A 141 -15.97 15.26 4.89
N GLU A 142 -15.76 16.53 4.57
CA GLU A 142 -16.68 17.33 3.77
C GLU A 142 -15.94 17.96 2.61
N LEU A 143 -16.56 17.89 1.44
CA LEU A 143 -16.06 18.61 0.28
C LEU A 143 -16.29 20.11 0.47
N SER A 144 -15.23 20.89 0.34
CA SER A 144 -15.21 22.37 0.27
C SER A 144 -16.27 22.93 -0.69
N GLU A 145 -16.62 24.21 -0.52
CA GLU A 145 -17.69 24.86 -1.31
C GLU A 145 -17.33 24.96 -2.79
N ASP A 146 -16.06 25.12 -3.10
CA ASP A 146 -15.54 25.15 -4.46
C ASP A 146 -15.46 23.76 -5.12
N GLY A 147 -15.64 22.69 -4.33
CA GLY A 147 -15.65 21.32 -4.82
C GLY A 147 -14.27 20.70 -5.07
N HIS A 148 -13.19 21.33 -4.59
CA HIS A 148 -11.82 20.89 -4.90
C HIS A 148 -11.12 20.13 -3.78
N GLU A 149 -11.35 20.52 -2.53
CA GLU A 149 -10.66 19.95 -1.36
C GLU A 149 -11.62 19.26 -0.39
N TYR A 150 -11.16 18.22 0.30
CA TYR A 150 -11.89 17.59 1.40
C TYR A 150 -11.28 17.98 2.74
N GLU A 151 -12.11 18.49 3.65
CA GLU A 151 -11.72 18.84 5.01
C GLU A 151 -12.27 17.82 6.01
N LEU A 152 -11.56 17.59 7.12
CA LEU A 152 -12.04 16.72 8.20
C LEU A 152 -13.06 17.50 9.05
N VAL A 153 -14.26 16.96 9.25
CA VAL A 153 -15.36 17.69 9.91
C VAL A 153 -15.77 17.06 11.25
N ASP A 154 -15.64 15.75 11.42
CA ASP A 154 -15.96 15.08 12.68
C ASP A 154 -14.71 14.44 13.30
N ALA A 155 -14.41 14.89 14.53
CA ALA A 155 -13.62 14.17 15.54
C ALA A 155 -14.51 13.46 16.58
N GLU A 156 -15.84 13.67 16.55
CA GLU A 156 -16.75 13.32 17.66
C GLU A 156 -17.40 11.92 17.57
N ASP A 157 -17.50 11.32 16.38
CA ASP A 157 -18.04 9.94 16.17
C ASP A 157 -16.94 8.92 15.77
N ALA A 158 -15.67 9.28 15.96
CA ALA A 158 -14.59 8.33 15.76
C ALA A 158 -14.60 7.31 16.90
N ASP A 159 -14.76 6.03 16.57
CA ASP A 159 -14.11 4.98 17.38
C ASP A 159 -12.61 5.29 17.31
N GLU A 160 -12.13 6.16 18.21
CA GLU A 160 -10.71 6.47 18.32
C GLU A 160 -10.00 5.16 18.61
N VAL A 161 -9.11 4.76 17.70
CA VAL A 161 -8.04 3.83 18.04
C VAL A 161 -7.42 4.36 19.33
N ASP A 162 -7.52 3.60 20.41
CA ASP A 162 -6.99 4.04 21.70
C ASP A 162 -5.53 4.48 21.53
N ALA A 163 -5.14 5.55 22.23
CA ALA A 163 -3.84 6.17 22.07
C ALA A 163 -2.68 5.17 22.25
N ASP A 164 -2.93 4.11 23.02
CA ASP A 164 -2.01 3.00 23.25
C ASP A 164 -1.77 2.18 21.97
N THR A 165 -2.83 1.85 21.23
CA THR A 165 -2.75 1.12 19.96
C THR A 165 -2.07 1.95 18.86
N GLN A 166 -2.36 3.26 18.77
CA GLN A 166 -1.65 4.14 17.82
C GLN A 166 -0.15 4.21 18.13
N LYS A 167 0.18 4.36 19.42
CA LYS A 167 1.55 4.42 19.91
C LYS A 167 2.32 3.13 19.64
N ARG A 168 1.70 1.96 19.81
CA ARG A 168 2.30 0.66 19.46
C ARG A 168 2.63 0.55 17.99
N PHE A 169 1.73 0.99 17.10
CA PHE A 169 2.00 1.00 15.67
C PHE A 169 3.17 1.92 15.32
N HIS A 170 3.19 3.13 15.88
CA HIS A 170 4.30 4.07 15.70
C HIS A 170 5.63 3.50 16.20
N ASP A 171 5.63 2.87 17.38
CA ASP A 171 6.81 2.22 17.97
C ASP A 171 7.29 1.05 17.06
N ALA A 172 6.39 0.23 16.52
CA ALA A 172 6.74 -0.86 15.61
C ALA A 172 7.32 -0.37 14.28
N GLU A 173 6.76 0.69 13.70
CA GLU A 173 7.27 1.32 12.48
C GLU A 173 8.62 2.00 12.69
N ALA A 174 8.82 2.68 13.83
CA ALA A 174 10.10 3.25 14.21
C ALA A 174 11.19 2.16 14.29
N LEU A 175 10.88 1.02 14.91
CA LEU A 175 11.78 -0.12 14.98
C LEU A 175 12.13 -0.69 13.59
N ARG A 176 11.15 -0.77 12.67
CA ARG A 176 11.38 -1.21 11.29
C ARG A 176 12.27 -0.24 10.51
N ARG A 177 12.05 1.07 10.67
CA ARG A 177 12.80 2.13 9.96
C ARG A 177 14.28 2.13 10.34
N LEU A 178 14.59 1.90 11.62
CA LEU A 178 15.96 1.83 12.09
C LEU A 178 16.75 0.65 11.48
N GLY A 179 16.06 -0.43 11.10
CA GLY A 179 16.63 -1.58 10.39
C GLY A 179 17.53 -2.47 11.27
N GLY A 180 17.29 -3.79 11.21
CA GLY A 180 18.09 -4.79 11.93
C GLY A 180 18.04 -4.67 13.47
N PRO A 181 19.01 -5.29 14.18
CA PRO A 181 19.05 -5.27 15.65
C PRO A 181 19.49 -3.93 16.25
N VAL A 182 18.56 -3.23 16.90
CA VAL A 182 18.77 -1.89 17.50
C VAL A 182 18.86 -1.94 19.01
N THR A 183 19.56 -0.95 19.59
CA THR A 183 19.60 -0.75 21.05
C THR A 183 18.42 0.09 21.53
N TRP A 184 18.13 0.06 22.83
CA TRP A 184 17.08 0.91 23.41
C TRP A 184 17.38 2.40 23.24
N GLN A 185 18.66 2.81 23.19
CA GLN A 185 19.06 4.21 22.99
C GLN A 185 18.68 4.70 21.60
N SER A 186 18.98 3.89 20.56
CA SER A 186 18.64 4.22 19.17
C SER A 186 17.13 4.33 18.98
N PHE A 187 16.39 3.38 19.56
CA PHE A 187 14.93 3.44 19.57
C PHE A 187 14.39 4.66 20.31
N ALA A 188 14.92 4.95 21.50
CA ALA A 188 14.51 6.09 22.32
C ALA A 188 14.69 7.44 21.61
N ALA A 189 15.76 7.59 20.82
CA ALA A 189 15.99 8.77 20.01
C ALA A 189 14.97 8.89 18.86
N GLU A 190 14.61 7.78 18.21
CA GLU A 190 13.64 7.75 17.10
C GLU A 190 12.21 8.10 17.54
N VAL A 191 11.80 7.67 18.74
CA VAL A 191 10.43 7.89 19.26
C VAL A 191 10.33 9.00 20.33
N ASP A 192 11.39 9.80 20.48
CA ASP A 192 11.51 10.90 21.45
C ASP A 192 11.14 10.50 22.90
N VAL A 193 11.77 9.42 23.40
CA VAL A 193 11.60 8.94 24.77
C VAL A 193 12.86 9.22 25.58
N LYS A 194 12.71 9.91 26.72
CA LYS A 194 13.85 10.38 27.52
C LYS A 194 14.44 9.33 28.47
N THR A 195 13.72 8.26 28.77
CA THR A 195 14.11 7.31 29.84
C THR A 195 14.35 5.90 29.30
N ALA A 196 15.39 5.25 29.83
CA ALA A 196 15.75 3.88 29.47
C ALA A 196 14.64 2.88 29.83
N SER A 197 13.97 3.07 30.96
CA SER A 197 12.88 2.19 31.41
C SER A 197 11.70 2.24 30.46
N THR A 198 11.26 3.43 30.05
CA THR A 198 10.12 3.59 29.14
C THR A 198 10.44 3.03 27.75
N ALA A 199 11.65 3.29 27.23
CA ALA A 199 12.07 2.73 25.93
C ALA A 199 12.11 1.20 25.95
N ARG A 200 12.72 0.60 26.98
CA ARG A 200 12.77 -0.87 27.13
C ARG A 200 11.40 -1.49 27.34
N ASN A 201 10.53 -0.85 28.13
CA ASN A 201 9.18 -1.35 28.35
C ASN A 201 8.38 -1.39 27.04
N ARG A 202 8.41 -0.30 26.25
CA ARG A 202 7.76 -0.27 24.92
C ARG A 202 8.30 -1.36 24.00
N LEU A 203 9.63 -1.51 23.93
CA LEU A 203 10.26 -2.56 23.13
C LEU A 203 9.89 -3.97 23.58
N ASN A 204 9.81 -4.21 24.89
CA ASN A 204 9.37 -5.50 25.43
C ASN A 204 7.89 -5.75 25.15
N THR A 205 7.02 -4.74 25.21
CA THR A 205 5.62 -4.87 24.79
C THR A 205 5.51 -5.30 23.33
N LEU A 206 6.33 -4.75 22.43
CA LEU A 206 6.37 -5.22 21.03
C LEU A 206 6.83 -6.69 20.91
N VAL A 207 7.69 -7.16 21.81
CA VAL A 207 8.11 -8.57 21.85
C VAL A 207 6.98 -9.46 22.35
N ASP A 208 6.29 -9.05 23.41
CA ASP A 208 5.15 -9.78 23.97
C ASP A 208 4.01 -9.91 22.94
N GLU A 209 3.84 -8.90 22.08
CA GLU A 209 2.88 -8.87 20.97
C GLU A 209 3.38 -9.54 19.68
N GLY A 210 4.61 -10.08 19.67
CA GLY A 210 5.20 -10.77 18.51
C GLY A 210 5.64 -9.87 17.36
N LEU A 211 5.60 -8.55 17.54
CA LEU A 211 6.01 -7.53 16.57
C LEU A 211 7.54 -7.31 16.55
N ALA A 212 8.25 -7.76 17.58
CA ALA A 212 9.69 -7.69 17.68
C ALA A 212 10.29 -8.96 18.30
N VAL A 213 11.59 -9.17 18.08
CA VAL A 213 12.40 -10.19 18.74
C VAL A 213 13.46 -9.51 19.58
N LYS A 214 13.64 -9.97 20.83
CA LYS A 214 14.71 -9.51 21.71
C LYS A 214 15.91 -10.44 21.63
N HIS A 215 17.05 -9.87 21.27
CA HIS A 215 18.36 -10.49 21.34
C HIS A 215 19.03 -10.09 22.65
N LYS A 216 19.18 -11.05 23.58
CA LYS A 216 19.86 -10.79 24.85
C LYS A 216 21.34 -10.50 24.61
N GLY A 217 21.82 -9.39 25.14
CA GLY A 217 23.25 -9.09 25.16
C GLY A 217 23.98 -10.00 26.14
N SER A 218 25.30 -10.12 25.98
CA SER A 218 26.15 -10.83 26.94
C SER A 218 27.30 -9.95 27.44
N GLY A 219 27.48 -9.90 28.75
CA GLY A 219 28.51 -9.07 29.39
C GLY A 219 28.35 -7.57 29.06
N PRO A 220 29.34 -6.94 28.39
CA PRO A 220 29.28 -5.53 28.03
C PRO A 220 28.35 -5.24 26.85
N ASP A 221 27.93 -6.26 26.09
CA ASP A 221 27.04 -6.07 24.95
C ASP A 221 25.61 -5.78 25.42
N PRO A 222 24.98 -4.67 24.97
CA PRO A 222 23.62 -4.35 25.36
C PRO A 222 22.61 -5.26 24.67
N ASP A 223 21.46 -5.43 25.32
CA ASP A 223 20.27 -6.02 24.69
C ASP A 223 19.92 -5.27 23.39
N ARG A 224 19.48 -6.03 22.38
CA ARG A 224 19.01 -5.51 21.11
C ARG A 224 17.61 -6.01 20.77
N TRP A 225 16.87 -5.23 20.01
CA TRP A 225 15.54 -5.56 19.52
C TRP A 225 15.53 -5.44 18.01
N GLU A 226 14.79 -6.31 17.35
CA GLU A 226 14.66 -6.33 15.91
C GLU A 226 13.18 -6.51 15.55
N ALA A 227 12.68 -5.75 14.59
CA ALA A 227 11.30 -5.92 14.13
C ALA A 227 11.14 -7.31 13.52
N THR A 228 10.06 -8.01 13.88
CA THR A 228 9.75 -9.29 13.25
C THR A 228 9.49 -9.04 11.77
N ALA A 229 10.28 -9.65 10.89
CA ALA A 229 9.99 -9.63 9.47
C ALA A 229 8.57 -10.18 9.28
N VAL A 230 7.71 -9.44 8.56
CA VAL A 230 6.43 -9.99 8.12
C VAL A 230 6.78 -11.15 7.19
N LYS A 231 6.91 -12.36 7.72
CA LYS A 231 6.98 -13.56 6.89
C LYS A 231 5.64 -13.63 6.19
N GLY A 232 5.64 -13.33 4.89
CA GLY A 232 4.53 -13.76 4.05
C GLY A 232 4.36 -15.26 4.32
N VAL A 233 3.19 -15.63 4.84
CA VAL A 233 2.87 -17.04 5.09
C VAL A 233 2.64 -17.68 3.72
N GLY A 234 3.73 -17.97 3.02
CA GLY A 234 3.73 -18.88 1.89
C GLY A 234 3.49 -20.27 2.46
N ARG A 235 2.31 -20.83 2.16
CA ARG A 235 2.00 -22.24 2.42
C ARG A 235 2.93 -23.04 1.50
N ASN A 236 4.05 -23.52 2.06
CA ASN A 236 5.18 -24.23 1.44
C ASN A 236 6.38 -23.31 1.10
N GLY A 237 7.36 -23.31 1.99
CA GLY A 237 8.60 -22.53 1.92
C GLY A 237 9.52 -22.89 0.73
N ARG A 238 9.15 -22.45 -0.47
CA ARG A 238 10.08 -22.23 -1.58
C ARG A 238 9.91 -20.79 -2.07
N PRO A 239 11.00 -20.03 -2.29
CA PRO A 239 10.91 -18.79 -3.04
C PRO A 239 10.41 -19.15 -4.45
N ALA A 240 9.27 -18.57 -4.84
CA ALA A 240 8.85 -18.60 -6.23
C ALA A 240 9.93 -17.86 -7.03
N ALA A 241 10.71 -18.60 -7.81
CA ALA A 241 11.60 -18.00 -8.79
C ALA A 241 10.73 -17.19 -9.75
N LEU A 242 10.79 -15.86 -9.63
CA LEU A 242 10.33 -14.97 -10.69
C LEU A 242 11.14 -15.35 -11.92
N HIS A 243 10.50 -16.07 -12.83
CA HIS A 243 11.03 -16.37 -14.15
C HIS A 243 11.28 -15.01 -14.80
N THR A 244 12.53 -14.56 -14.80
CA THR A 244 12.95 -13.44 -15.64
C THR A 244 13.00 -14.01 -17.05
N PRO A 245 12.10 -13.64 -17.98
CA PRO A 245 12.29 -14.03 -19.37
C PRO A 245 13.62 -13.45 -19.85
N ALA A 246 14.43 -14.31 -20.47
CA ALA A 246 15.82 -14.04 -20.83
C ALA A 246 16.01 -12.97 -21.93
N SER A 247 14.96 -12.23 -22.32
CA SER A 247 14.97 -11.30 -23.45
C SER A 247 15.13 -9.81 -23.09
N LEU A 248 15.17 -9.41 -21.82
CA LEU A 248 15.42 -8.01 -21.46
C LEU A 248 16.56 -7.85 -20.45
N VAL A 249 17.79 -8.05 -20.92
CA VAL A 249 18.98 -7.49 -20.27
C VAL A 249 19.30 -6.17 -20.96
N VAL A 250 18.61 -5.08 -20.58
CA VAL A 250 19.06 -3.75 -20.99
C VAL A 250 20.22 -3.37 -20.08
N ARG A 251 21.44 -3.51 -20.61
CA ARG A 251 22.66 -3.01 -19.98
C ARG A 251 22.50 -1.51 -19.75
N ALA A 252 22.32 -1.12 -18.49
CA ALA A 252 22.39 0.27 -18.08
C ALA A 252 23.80 0.83 -18.39
N LYS A 253 23.91 1.57 -19.50
CA LYS A 253 25.03 2.46 -19.76
C LYS A 253 24.52 3.90 -19.69
N THR A 254 24.95 4.59 -18.64
CA THR A 254 25.30 6.01 -18.58
C THR A 254 24.29 7.03 -19.13
N GLY A 255 23.64 7.76 -18.21
CA GLY A 255 23.45 9.22 -18.25
C GLY A 255 22.39 9.85 -19.16
N PHE A 256 21.36 10.45 -18.50
CA PHE A 256 20.43 11.51 -18.99
C PHE A 256 19.51 11.16 -20.19
N PRO A 257 18.46 11.94 -20.59
CA PRO A 257 17.68 13.03 -19.95
C PRO A 257 16.13 12.84 -20.05
N GLY A 258 15.35 13.78 -19.47
CA GLY A 258 14.03 14.28 -19.93
C GLY A 258 12.90 13.35 -20.41
N THR A 259 11.70 13.55 -19.84
CA THR A 259 10.40 12.88 -20.07
C THR A 259 9.94 12.63 -21.52
N ALA A 260 10.56 13.26 -22.52
CA ALA A 260 10.21 13.09 -23.94
C ALA A 260 10.76 11.78 -24.56
N GLN A 261 11.85 11.22 -24.06
CA GLN A 261 12.44 9.98 -24.63
C GLN A 261 11.73 8.69 -24.21
N ALA A 262 10.97 8.71 -23.11
CA ALA A 262 10.23 7.53 -22.67
C ALA A 262 9.02 7.19 -23.57
N HIS A 263 8.46 8.20 -24.25
CA HIS A 263 7.43 7.98 -25.27
C HIS A 263 8.01 7.28 -26.50
N ASP A 264 9.30 7.50 -26.80
CA ASP A 264 10.00 6.90 -27.94
C ASP A 264 10.35 5.42 -27.68
N LEU A 265 10.63 5.04 -26.42
CA LEU A 265 10.83 3.63 -26.04
C LEU A 265 9.54 2.80 -26.13
N LEU A 266 8.41 3.35 -25.71
CA LEU A 266 7.10 2.72 -25.90
C LEU A 266 6.68 2.65 -27.37
N SER A 267 7.10 3.62 -28.20
CA SER A 267 6.77 3.65 -29.64
C SER A 267 7.58 2.63 -30.46
N ARG A 268 8.85 2.40 -30.09
CA ARG A 268 9.73 1.44 -30.80
C ARG A 268 9.38 -0.03 -30.55
N GLU A 269 8.77 -0.36 -29.41
CA GLU A 269 8.28 -1.73 -29.16
C GLU A 269 6.92 -2.03 -29.84
N ILE A 270 6.17 -1.00 -30.24
CA ILE A 270 4.85 -1.17 -30.90
C ILE A 270 5.00 -1.43 -32.41
N ASP A 271 6.06 -0.95 -33.04
CA ASP A 271 6.30 -1.15 -34.48
C ASP A 271 7.00 -2.50 -34.82
N GLU A 272 7.42 -3.29 -33.83
CA GLU A 272 8.09 -4.59 -34.02
C GLU A 272 7.27 -5.82 -33.59
N SER A 273 5.96 -5.67 -33.33
CA SER A 273 5.02 -6.76 -33.01
C SER A 273 3.80 -6.80 -33.93
#